data_AF-A0A4Q3TQG4-F1
#
_entry.id   AF-A0A4Q3TQG4-F1
#
_cell.length_a   1.000
_cell.length_b   1.000
_cell.length_c   1.000
_cell.angle_alpha   90.00
_cell.angle_beta   90.00
_cell.angle_gamma   90.00
#
_symmetry.space_group_name_H-M   'P 1'
#
loop_
_entity.id
_entity.type
_entity.pdbx_description
1 polymer ?
#
loop_
_entity_poly.entity_id
_entity_poly.type
_entity_poly.pdbx_seq_one_letter_code
_entity_poly.pdbx_strand_id
1 'polypeptide(L)'
;WKAKEVGLHTHFIELAGEINRRMPEYVVDKLASELNARRKSVNGAKILILGVAYKRDIDDMRESPALEIIEMLLSRGAEVSYHDPHIAALPKTRRHDIQLQSQELRPELLASLDAAVLITDHSGVDYDKVLESTPLVIDTRGKFRGRGITVVPA
;
A
#
# COMPACT_ATOMS: atom_id res chain seq x y z
N TRP A 1 10.74 -25.25 -4.20
CA TRP A 1 10.50 -26.26 -5.25
C TRP A 1 11.66 -27.25 -5.35
N LYS A 2 12.92 -26.85 -5.63
CA LYS A 2 14.10 -27.74 -5.62
C LYS A 2 14.33 -28.54 -4.32
N ALA A 3 14.05 -27.96 -3.15
CA ALA A 3 14.23 -28.65 -1.86
C ALA A 3 13.23 -29.81 -1.64
N LYS A 4 12.03 -29.73 -2.22
CA LYS A 4 11.04 -30.83 -2.19
C LYS A 4 11.49 -32.03 -3.02
N GLU A 5 12.24 -31.81 -4.10
CA GLU A 5 12.76 -32.88 -4.97
C GLU A 5 13.87 -33.71 -4.30
N VAL A 6 14.53 -33.16 -3.27
CA VAL A 6 15.59 -33.84 -2.49
C VAL A 6 15.11 -34.31 -1.10
N GLY A 7 13.79 -34.39 -0.88
CA GLY A 7 13.22 -34.91 0.37
C GLY A 7 13.37 -34.01 1.60
N LEU A 8 13.80 -32.75 1.42
CA LEU A 8 13.93 -31.76 2.49
C LEU A 8 12.61 -30.98 2.64
N HIS A 9 11.89 -31.24 3.73
CA HIS A 9 10.72 -30.47 4.11
C HIS A 9 11.11 -29.06 4.56
N THR A 10 10.92 -28.07 3.70
CA THR A 10 11.21 -26.65 3.98
C THR A 10 10.01 -25.93 4.60
N HIS A 11 9.45 -26.46 5.69
CA HIS A 11 8.23 -25.96 6.32
C HIS A 11 8.30 -24.45 6.64
N PHE A 12 9.46 -23.97 7.09
CA PHE A 12 9.70 -22.56 7.39
C PHE A 12 9.59 -21.65 6.15
N ILE A 13 10.11 -22.09 5.00
CA ILE A 13 10.07 -21.32 3.74
C ILE A 13 8.63 -21.25 3.21
N GLU A 14 7.88 -22.36 3.34
CA GLU A 14 6.48 -22.43 2.92
C GLU A 14 5.60 -21.52 3.78
N LEU A 15 5.78 -21.55 5.11
CA LEU A 15 5.05 -20.71 6.05
C LEU A 15 5.38 -19.23 5.87
N ALA A 16 6.66 -18.88 5.71
CA ALA A 16 7.05 -17.50 5.41
C ALA A 16 6.41 -17.01 4.10
N GLY A 17 6.32 -17.88 3.09
CA GLY A 17 5.61 -17.59 1.86
C GLY A 17 4.10 -17.39 2.05
N GLU A 18 3.45 -18.19 2.90
CA GLU A 18 2.04 -18.03 3.25
C GLU A 18 1.76 -16.72 3.98
N ILE A 19 2.59 -16.37 4.96
CA ILE A 19 2.48 -15.10 5.69
C ILE A 19 2.58 -13.94 4.71
N ASN A 20 3.60 -13.92 3.84
CA ASN A 20 3.78 -12.83 2.87
C ASN A 20 2.59 -12.68 1.92
N ARG A 21 1.97 -13.79 1.49
CA ARG A 21 0.77 -13.75 0.63
C ARG A 21 -0.45 -13.18 1.35
N ARG A 22 -0.50 -13.22 2.69
CA ARG A 22 -1.63 -12.69 3.47
C ARG A 22 -1.42 -11.24 3.93
N MET A 23 -0.23 -10.68 3.76
CA MET A 23 0.07 -9.30 4.19
C MET A 23 -0.78 -8.24 3.48
N PRO A 24 -1.04 -8.30 2.16
CA PRO A 24 -1.96 -7.38 1.49
C PRO A 24 -3.35 -7.33 2.14
N GLU A 25 -3.93 -8.51 2.42
CA GLU A 25 -5.22 -8.64 3.08
C GLU A 25 -5.21 -8.00 4.48
N TYR A 26 -4.18 -8.30 5.27
CA TYR A 26 -4.02 -7.73 6.59
C TYR A 26 -3.94 -6.19 6.56
N VAL A 27 -3.21 -5.60 5.61
CA VAL A 27 -3.11 -4.13 5.46
C VAL A 27 -4.48 -3.53 5.12
N VAL A 28 -5.23 -4.15 4.21
CA VAL A 28 -6.56 -3.67 3.81
C VAL A 28 -7.57 -3.80 4.96
N ASP A 29 -7.54 -4.89 5.73
CA ASP A 29 -8.43 -5.09 6.87
C ASP A 29 -8.08 -4.16 8.03
N LYS A 30 -6.80 -3.87 8.23
CA LYS A 30 -6.33 -2.86 9.17
C LYS A 30 -6.84 -1.48 8.77
N LEU A 31 -6.68 -1.09 7.50
CA LEU A 31 -7.21 0.17 6.98
C LEU A 31 -8.73 0.26 7.16
N ALA A 32 -9.46 -0.82 6.84
CA ALA A 32 -10.90 -0.88 7.00
C ALA A 32 -11.33 -0.69 8.46
N SER A 33 -10.62 -1.31 9.39
CA SER A 33 -10.87 -1.17 10.83
C SER A 33 -10.65 0.27 11.31
N GLU A 34 -9.56 0.90 10.86
CA GLU A 34 -9.22 2.28 11.22
C GLU A 34 -10.16 3.32 10.61
N LEU A 35 -10.63 3.11 9.37
CA LEU A 35 -11.68 3.91 8.76
C LEU A 35 -13.00 3.76 9.52
N ASN A 36 -13.39 2.54 9.89
CA ASN A 36 -14.61 2.28 10.65
C ASN A 36 -14.59 2.95 12.03
N ALA A 37 -13.45 2.93 12.73
CA ALA A 37 -13.27 3.66 13.99
C ALA A 37 -13.52 5.17 13.85
N ARG A 38 -13.35 5.72 12.64
CA ARG A 38 -13.61 7.11 12.26
C ARG A 38 -14.97 7.30 11.58
N ARG A 39 -15.86 6.30 11.67
CA ARG A 39 -17.19 6.27 11.04
C ARG A 39 -17.15 6.42 9.51
N LYS A 40 -16.09 5.93 8.87
CA LYS A 40 -15.98 5.83 7.40
C LYS A 40 -15.90 4.37 6.97
N SER A 41 -16.47 4.05 5.81
CA SER A 41 -16.34 2.75 5.16
C SER A 41 -15.21 2.77 4.14
N VAL A 42 -14.70 1.60 3.74
CA VAL A 42 -13.79 1.49 2.58
C VAL A 42 -14.50 1.86 1.28
N ASN A 43 -15.75 1.45 1.13
CA ASN A 43 -16.58 1.83 -0.01
C ASN A 43 -16.80 3.35 -0.02
N GLY A 44 -16.41 3.99 -1.12
CA GLY A 44 -16.44 5.45 -1.30
C GLY A 44 -15.31 6.21 -0.63
N ALA A 45 -14.39 5.54 0.08
CA ALA A 45 -13.24 6.23 0.68
C ALA A 45 -12.18 6.57 -0.36
N LYS A 46 -11.63 7.77 -0.27
CA LYS A 46 -10.50 8.26 -1.06
C LYS A 46 -9.19 7.86 -0.40
N ILE A 47 -8.50 6.92 -1.02
CA ILE A 47 -7.29 6.30 -0.46
C ILE A 47 -6.11 6.60 -1.37
N LEU A 48 -5.02 7.12 -0.78
CA LEU A 48 -3.75 7.31 -1.48
C LEU A 48 -2.77 6.19 -1.13
N ILE A 49 -2.25 5.50 -2.14
CA ILE A 49 -1.14 4.56 -2.00
C ILE A 49 0.19 5.30 -2.22
N LEU A 50 1.08 5.26 -1.24
CA LEU A 50 2.41 5.86 -1.32
C LEU A 50 3.43 4.77 -1.64
N GLY A 51 4.00 4.87 -2.85
CA GLY A 51 4.93 3.91 -3.42
C GLY A 51 4.22 2.66 -3.94
N VAL A 52 4.42 2.36 -5.22
CA VAL A 52 3.96 1.12 -5.88
C VAL A 52 5.13 0.25 -6.33
N ALA A 53 6.35 0.79 -6.34
CA ALA A 53 7.56 0.02 -6.55
C ALA A 53 7.75 -1.04 -5.45
N TYR A 54 8.36 -2.17 -5.82
CA TYR A 54 8.68 -3.28 -4.91
C TYR A 54 9.76 -2.91 -3.90
N LYS A 55 10.65 -1.97 -4.25
CA LYS A 55 11.69 -1.45 -3.35
C LYS A 55 11.82 0.05 -3.50
N ARG A 56 12.42 0.62 -2.47
CA ARG A 56 12.81 2.03 -2.44
C ARG A 56 13.70 2.37 -3.64
N ASP A 57 13.41 3.52 -4.24
CA ASP A 57 14.19 4.22 -5.27
C ASP A 57 14.46 3.42 -6.56
N ILE A 58 13.55 2.51 -6.94
CA ILE A 58 13.59 1.77 -8.20
C ILE A 58 12.22 1.77 -8.90
N ASP A 59 12.20 1.41 -10.18
CA ASP A 59 11.03 1.37 -11.06
C ASP A 59 10.43 -0.04 -11.27
N ASP A 60 10.80 -1.02 -10.42
CA ASP A 60 10.30 -2.40 -10.52
C ASP A 60 9.09 -2.62 -9.60
N MET A 61 7.95 -3.03 -10.17
CA MET A 61 6.72 -3.34 -9.42
C MET A 61 6.27 -4.80 -9.51
N ARG A 62 7.03 -5.68 -10.19
CA ARG A 62 6.53 -7.03 -10.56
C ARG A 62 6.12 -7.90 -9.38
N GLU A 63 6.81 -7.74 -8.25
CA GLU A 63 6.55 -8.46 -7.00
C GLU A 63 6.05 -7.51 -5.91
N SER A 64 5.52 -6.35 -6.29
CA SER A 64 5.05 -5.34 -5.34
C SER A 64 3.70 -5.76 -4.73
N PRO A 65 3.57 -5.75 -3.40
CA PRO A 65 2.27 -5.99 -2.75
C PRO A 65 1.28 -4.84 -2.98
N ALA A 66 1.75 -3.68 -3.47
CA ALA A 66 0.91 -2.51 -3.70
C ALA A 66 -0.20 -2.79 -4.73
N LEU A 67 0.08 -3.57 -5.77
CA LEU A 67 -0.90 -3.87 -6.83
C LEU A 67 -2.07 -4.68 -6.29
N GLU A 68 -1.77 -5.70 -5.48
CA GLU A 68 -2.79 -6.53 -4.84
C GLU A 68 -3.64 -5.72 -3.85
N ILE A 69 -3.01 -4.84 -3.05
CA ILE A 69 -3.72 -3.92 -2.15
C ILE A 69 -4.64 -2.99 -2.94
N ILE A 70 -4.18 -2.41 -4.05
CA ILE A 70 -4.99 -1.53 -4.90
C ILE A 70 -6.23 -2.29 -5.43
N GLU A 71 -6.07 -3.50 -5.93
CA GLU A 71 -7.20 -4.32 -6.43
C GLU A 71 -8.20 -4.68 -5.33
N MET A 72 -7.70 -5.05 -4.15
CA MET A 72 -8.56 -5.33 -3.00
C MET A 72 -9.35 -4.09 -2.57
N LEU A 73 -8.76 -2.90 -2.64
CA LEU A 73 -9.45 -1.65 -2.31
C LEU A 73 -10.48 -1.27 -3.39
N LEU A 74 -10.10 -1.35 -4.67
CA LEU A 74 -11.00 -1.08 -5.80
C LEU A 74 -12.20 -2.04 -5.80
N SER A 75 -11.98 -3.34 -5.56
CA SER A 75 -13.05 -4.33 -5.47
C SER A 75 -13.97 -4.11 -4.26
N ARG A 76 -13.49 -3.47 -3.19
CA ARG A 76 -14.29 -3.02 -2.04
C ARG A 76 -14.97 -1.66 -2.27
N GLY A 77 -14.83 -1.06 -3.46
CA GLY A 77 -15.48 0.19 -3.86
C GLY A 77 -14.77 1.46 -3.41
N ALA A 78 -13.49 1.39 -3.04
CA ALA A 78 -12.72 2.59 -2.72
C ALA A 78 -12.32 3.39 -3.97
N GLU A 79 -12.17 4.70 -3.80
CA GLU A 79 -11.56 5.60 -4.78
C GLU A 79 -10.05 5.63 -4.54
N VAL A 80 -9.30 4.86 -5.33
CA VAL A 80 -7.85 4.69 -5.11
C VAL A 80 -7.04 5.59 -6.03
N SER A 81 -6.11 6.34 -5.45
CA SER A 81 -5.05 7.06 -6.14
C SER A 81 -3.70 6.56 -5.66
N TYR A 82 -2.62 6.78 -6.41
CA TYR A 82 -1.28 6.46 -5.94
C TYR A 82 -0.29 7.56 -6.28
N HIS A 83 0.79 7.62 -5.51
CA HIS A 83 1.96 8.44 -5.79
C HIS A 83 3.21 7.56 -5.74
N ASP A 84 3.95 7.55 -6.85
CA ASP A 84 5.27 6.95 -6.95
C ASP A 84 6.13 7.78 -7.91
N PRO A 85 7.32 8.26 -7.48
CA PRO A 85 8.18 9.09 -8.32
C PRO A 85 8.92 8.30 -9.41
N HIS A 86 8.99 6.97 -9.32
CA HIS A 86 9.67 6.10 -10.29
C HIS A 86 8.70 5.40 -11.25
N ILE A 87 7.40 5.34 -10.91
CA ILE A 87 6.39 4.63 -11.71
C ILE A 87 5.26 5.58 -12.09
N ALA A 88 5.38 6.20 -13.26
CA ALA A 88 4.42 7.19 -13.76
C ALA A 88 3.02 6.62 -14.07
N ALA A 89 2.94 5.37 -14.54
CA ALA A 89 1.69 4.69 -14.84
C ALA A 89 1.80 3.19 -14.53
N LEU A 90 0.71 2.60 -14.06
CA LEU A 90 0.63 1.16 -13.88
C LEU A 90 0.38 0.48 -15.24
N PRO A 91 1.30 -0.38 -15.73
CA PRO A 91 1.08 -1.11 -16.96
C PRO A 91 0.06 -2.21 -16.71
N LYS A 92 -0.73 -2.51 -17.75
CA LYS A 92 -1.53 -3.73 -17.76
C LYS A 92 -0.61 -4.94 -17.69
N THR A 93 -0.77 -5.78 -16.67
CA THR A 93 -0.04 -7.03 -16.52
C THR A 93 -0.96 -8.22 -16.76
N ARG A 94 -0.41 -9.44 -16.80
CA ARG A 94 -1.24 -10.65 -16.87
C ARG A 94 -2.07 -10.89 -15.61
N ARG A 95 -1.62 -10.34 -14.47
CA ARG A 95 -2.23 -10.52 -13.15
C ARG A 95 -3.16 -9.38 -12.77
N HIS A 96 -2.85 -8.17 -13.24
CA HIS A 96 -3.49 -6.93 -12.81
C HIS A 96 -3.86 -6.06 -14.00
N ASP A 97 -5.11 -5.58 -14.03
CA ASP A 97 -5.63 -4.63 -15.02
C ASP A 97 -6.06 -3.33 -14.33
N ILE A 98 -5.07 -2.61 -13.81
CA ILE A 98 -5.27 -1.37 -13.05
C ILE A 98 -4.87 -0.20 -13.94
N GLN A 99 -5.84 0.65 -14.28
CA GLN A 99 -5.63 1.84 -15.11
C GLN A 99 -5.47 3.07 -14.21
N LEU A 100 -4.32 3.20 -13.55
CA LEU A 100 -4.01 4.36 -12.71
C LEU A 100 -2.69 5.02 -13.14
N GLN A 101 -2.59 6.32 -12.86
CA GLN A 101 -1.39 7.13 -13.06
C GLN A 101 -0.96 7.77 -11.75
N SER A 102 0.36 7.93 -11.60
CA SER A 102 0.97 8.56 -10.43
C SER A 102 0.49 10.00 -10.31
N GLN A 103 -0.07 10.33 -9.16
CA GLN A 103 -0.54 11.67 -8.85
C GLN A 103 0.54 12.43 -8.09
N GLU A 104 0.71 13.71 -8.40
CA GLU A 104 1.53 14.59 -7.57
C GLU A 104 0.85 14.83 -6.21
N LEU A 105 1.65 14.94 -5.15
CA LEU A 105 1.18 15.22 -3.78
C LEU A 105 0.80 16.70 -3.61
N ARG A 106 -0.14 17.17 -4.41
CA ARG A 106 -0.67 18.53 -4.34
C ARG A 106 -1.55 18.70 -3.10
N PRO A 107 -1.57 19.89 -2.46
CA PRO A 107 -2.39 20.13 -1.26
C PRO A 107 -3.87 19.79 -1.45
N GLU A 108 -4.44 20.06 -2.63
CA GLU A 108 -5.84 19.81 -2.93
C GLU A 108 -6.17 18.31 -2.96
N LEU A 109 -5.23 17.50 -3.49
CA LEU A 109 -5.36 16.05 -3.46
C LEU A 109 -5.33 15.58 -2.01
N LEU A 110 -4.29 15.96 -1.26
CA LEU A 110 -4.08 15.49 0.12
C LEU A 110 -5.25 15.85 1.03
N ALA A 111 -5.78 17.07 0.92
CA ALA A 111 -6.93 17.53 1.72
C ALA A 111 -8.23 16.78 1.40
N SER A 112 -8.33 16.15 0.23
CA SER A 112 -9.50 15.37 -0.17
C SER A 112 -9.48 13.91 0.28
N LEU A 113 -8.34 13.43 0.81
CA LEU A 113 -8.15 12.03 1.18
C LEU A 113 -8.82 11.69 2.51
N ASP A 114 -9.30 10.45 2.59
CA ASP A 114 -9.75 9.85 3.85
C ASP A 114 -8.60 9.13 4.56
N ALA A 115 -7.69 8.54 3.79
CA ALA A 115 -6.52 7.85 4.29
C ALA A 115 -5.38 7.76 3.27
N ALA A 116 -4.17 7.54 3.75
CA ALA A 116 -3.03 7.12 2.95
C ALA A 116 -2.43 5.81 3.48
N VAL A 117 -1.86 4.99 2.60
CA VAL A 117 -1.17 3.75 2.94
C VAL A 117 0.25 3.83 2.41
N LEU A 118 1.24 3.80 3.31
CA LEU A 118 2.65 3.75 2.95
C LEU A 118 3.07 2.30 2.71
N ILE A 119 3.33 1.97 1.44
CA ILE A 119 3.84 0.65 1.04
C ILE A 119 5.34 0.72 0.77
N THR A 120 5.80 1.70 0.01
CA THR A 120 7.23 1.86 -0.31
C THR A 120 7.66 3.28 -0.04
N ASP A 121 8.76 3.40 0.71
CA ASP A 121 9.18 4.69 1.23
C ASP A 121 10.35 5.30 0.45
N HIS A 122 10.06 5.79 -0.75
CA HIS A 122 10.97 6.51 -1.64
C HIS A 122 11.65 7.72 -0.98
N SER A 123 12.88 7.99 -1.42
CA SER A 123 13.63 9.20 -1.14
C SER A 123 13.03 10.38 -1.93
N GLY A 124 13.15 11.60 -1.41
CA GLY A 124 12.68 12.82 -2.10
C GLY A 124 11.17 13.06 -2.07
N VAL A 125 10.38 12.14 -1.50
CA VAL A 125 8.95 12.35 -1.24
C VAL A 125 8.77 13.14 0.07
N ASP A 126 7.94 14.18 0.03
CA ASP A 126 7.62 15.02 1.18
C ASP A 126 6.51 14.39 2.03
N TYR A 127 6.91 13.44 2.88
CA TYR A 127 5.96 12.72 3.74
C TYR A 127 5.38 13.56 4.87
N ASP A 128 6.09 14.62 5.29
CA ASP A 128 5.60 15.51 6.34
C ASP A 128 4.31 16.21 5.88
N LYS A 129 4.27 16.68 4.62
CA LYS A 129 3.02 17.20 4.01
C LYS A 129 1.88 16.20 4.02
N VAL A 130 2.17 14.92 3.76
CA VAL A 130 1.16 13.86 3.76
C VAL A 130 0.61 13.66 5.18
N LEU A 131 1.48 13.60 6.18
CA LEU A 131 1.10 13.43 7.59
C LEU A 131 0.26 14.61 8.11
N GLU A 132 0.61 15.83 7.71
CA GLU A 132 -0.09 17.05 8.14
C GLU A 132 -1.48 17.17 7.50
N SER A 133 -1.64 16.67 6.28
CA SER A 133 -2.84 16.89 5.46
C SER A 133 -3.80 15.70 5.42
N THR A 134 -3.36 14.50 5.83
CA THR A 134 -4.15 13.26 5.69
C THR A 134 -4.71 12.80 7.04
N PRO A 135 -6.03 12.54 7.17
CA PRO A 135 -6.67 12.16 8.43
C PRO A 135 -6.32 10.78 9.00
N LEU A 136 -5.67 9.92 8.22
CA LEU A 136 -5.24 8.57 8.62
C LEU A 136 -4.08 8.14 7.73
N VAL A 137 -3.00 7.64 8.32
CA VAL A 137 -1.89 7.03 7.58
C VAL A 137 -1.61 5.63 8.13
N ILE A 138 -1.70 4.61 7.27
CA ILE A 138 -1.26 3.25 7.58
C ILE A 138 0.20 3.10 7.18
N ASP A 139 1.08 2.83 8.14
CA ASP A 139 2.52 2.72 7.93
C ASP A 139 2.98 1.26 7.98
N THR A 140 3.24 0.68 6.81
CA THR A 140 3.76 -0.70 6.68
C THR A 140 5.28 -0.78 6.79
N ARG A 141 5.97 0.37 6.84
CA ARG A 141 7.44 0.48 6.81
C ARG A 141 8.03 0.92 8.14
N GLY A 142 7.20 1.39 9.07
CA GLY A 142 7.63 1.97 10.33
C GLY A 142 8.38 3.29 10.17
N LYS A 143 8.20 3.99 9.05
CA LYS A 143 8.84 5.28 8.76
C LYS A 143 8.44 6.36 9.76
N PHE A 144 7.21 6.32 10.23
CA PHE A 144 6.61 7.37 11.06
C PHE A 144 6.51 6.98 12.53
N ARG A 145 7.27 5.98 12.98
CA ARG A 145 7.28 5.56 14.39
C ARG A 145 7.52 6.75 15.32
N GLY A 146 6.60 6.94 16.27
CA GLY A 146 6.66 8.04 17.25
C GLY A 146 6.15 9.40 16.74
N ARG A 147 5.63 9.49 15.51
CA ARG A 147 5.07 10.73 14.94
C ARG A 147 3.54 10.64 14.83
N GLY A 148 2.84 11.25 15.79
CA GLY A 148 1.41 11.58 15.72
C GLY A 148 0.42 10.44 16.06
N ILE A 149 -0.82 10.82 16.38
CA ILE A 149 -1.96 9.92 16.69
C ILE A 149 -2.56 9.31 15.42
N THR A 150 -2.28 9.93 14.27
CA THR A 150 -2.88 9.64 12.98
C THR A 150 -2.21 8.48 12.23
N VAL A 151 -1.03 8.06 12.69
CA VAL A 151 -0.23 6.99 12.10
C VAL A 151 -0.52 5.69 12.82
N VAL A 152 -0.93 4.69 12.04
CA VAL A 152 -1.17 3.35 12.58
C VAL A 152 -0.20 2.37 11.94
N PRO A 153 0.60 1.65 12.74
CA PRO A 153 1.46 0.60 12.18
C PRO A 153 0.57 -0.51 11.61
N ALA A 154 0.96 -1.02 10.44
CA ALA A 154 0.48 -2.31 9.98
C ALA A 154 1.22 -3.40 10.75
#